data_AF-A0A2N6TY87-F1
#
_entry.id   AF-A0A2N6TY87-F1
#
_cell.length_a   1.000
_cell.length_b   1.000
_cell.length_c   1.000
_cell.angle_alpha   90.00
_cell.angle_beta   90.00
_cell.angle_gamma   90.00
#
_symmetry.space_group_name_H-M   'P 1'
#
loop_
_entity.id
_entity.type
_entity.pdbx_description
1 polymer ?
#
loop_
_entity_poly.entity_id
_entity_poly.type
_entity_poly.pdbx_seq_one_letter_code
_entity_poly.pdbx_strand_id
1 'polypeptide(L)'
;MVRLLVSLLGDVEARIETLQQQIDAMDQDPTVIDDPAGLVASWNERSLSQRRSLLRRLIRRIDIAPGPGPASERMTITPVDT
;
A
#
# COMPACT_ATOMS: atom_id res chain seq x y z
N MET A 1 25.69 12.76 12.12
CA MET A 1 25.08 11.44 11.94
C MET A 1 23.61 11.50 11.53
N VAL A 2 22.74 12.25 12.21
CA VAL A 2 21.30 12.35 11.87
C VAL A 2 21.04 12.73 10.40
N ARG A 3 21.80 13.70 9.86
CA ARG A 3 21.66 14.16 8.47
C ARG A 3 21.97 13.07 7.42
N LEU A 4 22.89 12.14 7.74
CA LEU A 4 23.25 11.03 6.86
C LEU A 4 22.14 9.95 6.86
N LEU A 5 21.57 9.67 8.03
CA LEU A 5 20.45 8.72 8.16
C LEU A 5 19.18 9.21 7.45
N VAL A 6 18.89 10.51 7.52
CA VAL A 6 17.77 11.12 6.77
C VAL A 6 17.99 11.01 5.26
N SER A 7 19.22 11.21 4.80
CA SER A 7 19.56 11.05 3.38
C SER A 7 19.37 9.61 2.91
N LEU A 8 19.87 8.63 3.68
CA LEU A 8 19.72 7.22 3.37
C LEU A 8 18.25 6.77 3.38
N LEU A 9 17.44 7.33 4.27
CA LEU A 9 16.01 7.06 4.30
C LEU A 9 15.32 7.61 3.04
N GLY A 10 15.66 8.83 2.62
CA GLY A 10 15.14 9.41 1.38
C GLY A 10 15.55 8.61 0.13
N ASP A 11 16.79 8.10 0.09
CA ASP A 11 17.27 7.26 -1.02
C ASP A 11 16.52 5.92 -1.07
N VAL A 12 16.22 5.33 0.10
CA VAL A 12 15.42 4.10 0.21
C VAL A 12 13.97 4.35 -0.21
N GLU A 13 13.37 5.46 0.21
CA GLU A 13 12.01 5.85 -0.19
C GLU A 13 11.90 6.02 -1.72
N ALA A 14 12.86 6.71 -2.33
CA ALA A 14 12.90 6.90 -3.79
C ALA A 14 13.08 5.56 -4.55
N ARG A 15 13.90 4.65 -4.01
CA ARG A 15 14.09 3.30 -4.56
C ARG A 15 12.80 2.49 -4.48
N ILE A 16 12.12 2.55 -3.34
CA ILE A 16 10.82 1.89 -3.14
C ILE A 16 9.83 2.43 -4.16
N GLU A 17 9.70 3.75 -4.29
CA GLU A 17 8.78 4.38 -5.24
C GLU A 17 9.05 3.95 -6.70
N THR A 18 10.32 3.88 -7.11
CA THR A 18 10.70 3.45 -8.46
C THR A 18 10.31 1.97 -8.72
N LEU A 19 10.64 1.08 -7.78
CA LEU A 19 10.27 -0.34 -7.88
C LEU A 19 8.76 -0.52 -7.89
N GLN A 20 8.07 0.31 -7.13
CA GLN A 20 6.63 0.31 -7.03
C GLN A 20 5.98 0.70 -8.36
N GLN A 21 6.49 1.74 -9.03
CA GLN A 21 6.04 2.15 -10.37
C GLN A 21 6.28 1.07 -11.43
N GLN A 22 7.41 0.36 -11.35
CA GLN A 22 7.71 -0.76 -12.25
C GLN A 22 6.73 -1.92 -12.06
N ILE A 23 6.40 -2.24 -10.81
CA ILE A 23 5.39 -3.25 -10.49
C ILE A 23 4.02 -2.84 -11.03
N ASP A 24 3.63 -1.56 -10.87
CA ASP A 24 2.33 -1.06 -11.35
C ASP A 24 2.20 -1.10 -12.87
N ALA A 25 3.29 -0.78 -13.58
CA ALA A 25 3.32 -0.86 -15.04
C ALA A 25 3.14 -2.30 -15.55
N MET A 26 3.52 -3.29 -14.75
CA MET A 26 3.39 -4.71 -15.08
C MET A 26 2.02 -5.29 -14.70
N ASP A 27 1.31 -4.71 -13.74
CA ASP A 27 0.08 -5.26 -13.14
C ASP A 27 -1.22 -4.66 -13.76
N GLN A 28 -1.22 -4.48 -15.08
CA GLN A 28 -2.40 -4.08 -15.85
C GLN A 28 -3.40 -5.24 -15.97
N ASP A 29 -4.01 -5.62 -14.85
CA ASP A 29 -5.21 -6.46 -14.85
C ASP A 29 -6.40 -5.62 -14.34
N PRO A 30 -7.42 -5.35 -15.17
CA PRO A 30 -8.58 -4.59 -14.76
C PRO A 30 -9.54 -5.53 -14.03
N THR A 31 -9.17 -6.00 -12.82
CA THR A 31 -10.20 -6.55 -11.93
C THR A 31 -11.03 -5.38 -11.43
N VAL A 32 -12.17 -5.15 -12.08
CA VAL A 32 -13.25 -4.31 -11.54
C VAL A 32 -13.66 -4.96 -10.21
N ILE A 33 -13.63 -4.18 -9.13
CA ILE A 33 -14.07 -4.64 -7.81
C ILE A 33 -15.60 -4.57 -7.80
N ASP A 34 -16.25 -5.42 -8.60
CA ASP A 34 -17.72 -5.47 -8.70
C ASP A 34 -18.34 -6.32 -7.58
N ASP A 35 -17.56 -7.21 -6.95
CA ASP A 35 -18.03 -8.08 -5.87
C ASP A 35 -17.11 -8.03 -4.62
N PRO A 36 -17.45 -7.22 -3.60
CA PRO A 36 -16.69 -7.17 -2.36
C PRO A 36 -16.74 -8.48 -1.56
N ALA A 37 -17.80 -9.29 -1.67
CA ALA A 37 -17.89 -10.56 -0.96
C ALA A 37 -16.95 -11.62 -1.59
N GLY A 38 -16.94 -11.71 -2.91
CA GLY A 38 -16.00 -12.53 -3.67
C GLY A 38 -14.54 -12.08 -3.50
N LEU A 39 -14.30 -10.78 -3.30
CA LEU A 39 -12.96 -10.26 -2.99
C LEU A 39 -12.44 -10.78 -1.65
N VAL A 40 -13.26 -10.76 -0.59
CA VAL A 40 -12.87 -11.25 0.74
C VAL A 40 -12.62 -12.76 0.71
N ALA A 41 -13.48 -13.52 0.03
CA ALA A 41 -13.33 -14.97 -0.09
C ALA A 41 -12.03 -15.37 -0.82
N SER A 42 -11.68 -14.67 -1.90
CA SER A 42 -10.46 -14.94 -2.69
C SER A 42 -9.20 -14.24 -2.16
N TRP A 43 -9.29 -13.50 -1.04
CA TRP A 43 -8.21 -12.61 -0.61
C TRP A 43 -6.88 -13.34 -0.35
N ASN A 44 -6.93 -14.48 0.32
CA ASN A 44 -5.74 -15.25 0.69
C ASN A 44 -5.13 -16.01 -0.50
N GLU A 45 -5.91 -16.28 -1.53
CA GLU A 45 -5.49 -16.99 -2.74
C GLU A 45 -4.79 -16.05 -3.74
N ARG A 46 -5.03 -14.73 -3.62
CA ARG A 46 -4.39 -13.72 -4.46
C ARG A 46 -2.91 -13.56 -4.13
N SER A 47 -2.12 -13.34 -5.17
CA SER A 47 -0.70 -13.02 -5.00
C SER A 47 -0.52 -11.72 -4.21
N LEU A 48 0.67 -11.52 -3.65
CA LEU A 48 0.99 -10.28 -2.95
C LEU A 48 0.87 -9.04 -3.87
N SER A 49 1.22 -9.18 -5.16
CA SER A 49 1.09 -8.08 -6.14
C SER A 49 -0.37 -7.69 -6.34
N GLN A 50 -1.24 -8.67 -6.58
CA GLN A 50 -2.67 -8.46 -6.77
C GLN A 50 -3.32 -7.79 -5.55
N ARG A 51 -2.97 -8.24 -4.33
CA ARG A 51 -3.45 -7.62 -3.09
C ARG A 51 -2.98 -6.17 -2.96
N ARG A 52 -1.72 -5.87 -3.29
CA ARG A 52 -1.18 -4.49 -3.25
C ARG A 52 -1.86 -3.58 -4.27
N SER A 53 -2.07 -4.07 -5.49
CA SER A 53 -2.75 -3.32 -6.56
C SER A 53 -4.18 -2.96 -6.17
N LEU A 54 -4.93 -3.92 -5.62
CA LEU A 54 -6.29 -3.69 -5.10
C LEU A 54 -6.32 -2.66 -3.97
N LEU A 55 -5.42 -2.80 -2.97
CA LEU A 55 -5.35 -1.85 -1.86
C LEU A 55 -5.05 -0.43 -2.33
N ARG A 56 -4.25 -0.25 -3.39
CA ARG A 56 -3.93 1.09 -3.92
C ARG A 56 -5.09 1.75 -4.64
N ARG A 57 -6.00 0.98 -5.22
CA ARG A 57 -7.24 1.52 -5.80
C ARG A 57 -8.23 1.96 -4.73
N LEU A 58 -8.18 1.32 -3.55
CA LEU A 58 -9.12 1.58 -2.45
C LEU A 58 -8.59 2.57 -1.42
N ILE A 59 -7.28 2.59 -1.19
CA ILE A 59 -6.63 3.34 -0.12
C ILE A 59 -5.76 4.44 -0.72
N ARG A 60 -6.12 5.68 -0.43
CA ARG A 60 -5.35 6.87 -0.80
C ARG A 60 -4.16 7.10 0.13
N ARG A 61 -4.36 6.91 1.43
CA ARG A 61 -3.31 7.18 2.44
C ARG A 61 -3.48 6.28 3.66
N ILE A 62 -2.36 5.86 4.24
CA ILE A 62 -2.31 5.19 5.54
C ILE A 62 -1.42 6.04 6.44
N ASP A 63 -2.02 6.63 7.47
CA ASP A 63 -1.29 7.37 8.50
C ASP A 63 -1.17 6.51 9.75
N ILE A 64 0.01 6.45 10.36
CA ILE A 64 0.23 5.74 11.62
C ILE A 64 0.80 6.73 12.63
N ALA A 65 0.00 7.13 13.61
CA ALA A 65 0.45 8.05 14.65
C ALA A 65 1.52 7.37 15.53
N PRO A 66 2.63 8.02 15.90
CA PRO A 66 3.63 7.43 16.79
C PRO A 66 3.07 7.24 18.20
N GLY A 67 3.42 6.13 18.85
CA GLY A 67 2.97 5.87 20.22
C GLY A 67 3.07 4.40 20.65
N PRO A 68 2.82 4.12 21.93
CA PRO A 68 2.72 2.75 22.44
C PRO A 68 1.46 2.06 21.90
N GLY A 69 1.46 0.72 21.89
CA GLY A 69 0.32 -0.09 21.43
C GLY A 69 0.41 -0.54 19.96
N PRO A 70 -0.47 -1.48 19.55
CA PRO A 70 -0.47 -2.06 18.22
C PRO A 70 -0.76 -1.00 17.15
N ALA A 71 -0.14 -1.16 15.99
CA ALA A 71 -0.28 -0.20 14.88
C ALA A 71 -1.75 0.00 14.47
N SER A 72 -2.58 -1.04 14.56
CA SER A 72 -4.01 -1.00 14.25
C SER A 72 -4.80 0.03 15.07
N GLU A 73 -4.40 0.29 16.31
CA GLU A 73 -5.06 1.29 17.18
C GLU A 73 -4.64 2.73 16.86
N ARG A 74 -3.52 2.89 16.14
CA ARG A 74 -2.93 4.19 15.79
C ARG A 74 -3.00 4.47 14.29
N MET A 75 -3.61 3.57 13.52
CA MET A 75 -3.67 3.63 12.07
C MET A 75 -4.96 4.31 11.63
N THR A 76 -4.83 5.28 10.74
CA THR A 76 -5.94 5.90 10.02
C THR A 76 -5.79 5.61 8.53
N ILE A 77 -6.81 5.00 7.92
CA ILE A 77 -6.84 4.68 6.50
C ILE A 77 -7.77 5.67 5.81
N THR A 78 -7.21 6.48 4.90
CA THR A 78 -7.98 7.40 4.06
C THR A 78 -8.30 6.70 2.73
N PRO A 79 -9.58 6.49 2.37
CA PRO A 79 -9.94 5.88 1.11
C PRO A 79 -9.67 6.83 -0.08
N VAL A 80 -9.67 6.28 -1.30
CA VAL A 80 -9.72 7.09 -2.52
C VAL A 80 -11.13 7.68 -2.65
N ASP A 81 -11.22 9.00 -2.88
CA ASP A 81 -12.50 9.67 -3.12
C ASP A 81 -13.10 9.14 -4.44
N THR A 82 -14.23 8.42 -4.36
CA THR A 82 -15.05 7.97 -5.49
C THR A 82 -15.86 9.10 -6.11
#